data_AF-A0A963KLP2-F1
#
_entry.id   AF-A0A963KLP2-F1
#
_cell.length_a   1.000
_cell.length_b   1.000
_cell.length_c   1.000
_cell.angle_alpha   90.00
_cell.angle_beta   90.00
_cell.angle_gamma   90.00
#
_symmetry.space_group_name_H-M   'P 1'
#
loop_
_entity.id
_entity.type
_entity.pdbx_description
1 polymer ?
#
loop_
_entity_poly.entity_id
_entity_poly.type
_entity_poly.pdbx_seq_one_letter_code
_entity_poly.pdbx_strand_id
1 'polypeptide(L)'
;MERVLKMFGGANRDPRALARGMGTALVVPLLALVLFVALWAGIAPRIETSLGAFPGPVQVLEQTRVLWADHLNERRRSAEFYQRQDARNQERLAEDPNYQPRHFVYNGKPTFLDQIVTSLVTVFTGFLLATVVAVPL
;
A
#
# COMPACT_ATOMS: atom_id res chain seq x y z
N MET A 1 8.79 28.49 -7.98
CA MET A 1 9.55 28.10 -9.21
C MET A 1 10.98 28.66 -9.22
N GLU A 2 11.19 29.89 -8.74
CA GLU A 2 12.49 30.57 -8.74
C GLU A 2 13.61 29.87 -7.94
N ARG A 3 13.28 29.22 -6.80
CA ARG A 3 14.25 28.45 -5.99
C ARG A 3 14.77 27.18 -6.69
N VAL A 4 13.95 26.58 -7.57
CA VAL A 4 14.32 25.37 -8.31
C VAL A 4 15.20 25.75 -9.51
N LEU A 5 14.90 26.85 -10.20
CA LEU A 5 15.72 27.33 -11.33
C LEU A 5 17.11 27.82 -10.88
N LYS A 6 17.20 28.51 -9.73
CA LYS A 6 18.48 28.83 -9.06
C LYS A 6 19.27 27.61 -8.61
N MET A 7 18.60 26.49 -8.33
CA MET A 7 19.27 25.24 -7.97
C MET A 7 20.01 24.63 -9.18
N PHE A 8 19.59 24.89 -10.43
CA PHE A 8 20.19 24.29 -11.63
C PHE A 8 21.03 25.23 -12.50
N GLY A 9 21.04 26.56 -12.27
CA GLY A 9 21.66 27.53 -13.19
C GLY A 9 22.71 28.49 -12.60
N GLY A 10 23.84 28.00 -12.07
CA GLY A 10 24.93 28.88 -11.62
C GLY A 10 26.29 28.20 -11.48
N ALA A 11 27.25 28.62 -12.32
CA ALA A 11 28.59 28.04 -12.49
C ALA A 11 29.64 28.45 -11.43
N ASN A 12 29.22 28.92 -10.25
CA ASN A 12 30.13 29.11 -9.11
C ASN A 12 29.41 28.72 -7.81
N ARG A 13 29.42 27.43 -7.48
CA ARG A 13 28.85 26.92 -6.23
C ARG A 13 29.98 26.74 -5.23
N ASP A 14 30.04 27.60 -4.22
CA ASP A 14 30.90 27.39 -3.06
C ASP A 14 30.70 25.95 -2.54
N PRO A 15 31.74 25.10 -2.49
CA PRO A 15 31.60 23.70 -2.06
C PRO A 15 31.03 23.60 -0.64
N ARG A 16 31.28 24.62 0.19
CA ARG A 16 30.72 24.76 1.55
C ARG A 16 29.24 25.15 1.56
N ALA A 17 28.74 25.86 0.55
CA ALA A 17 27.33 26.20 0.41
C ALA A 17 26.52 25.00 -0.13
N LEU A 18 27.09 24.26 -1.08
CA LEU A 18 26.59 22.95 -1.51
C LEU A 18 26.52 21.95 -0.36
N ALA A 19 27.61 21.80 0.41
CA ALA A 19 27.66 20.89 1.55
C ALA A 19 26.62 21.24 2.63
N ARG A 20 26.41 22.53 2.92
CA ARG A 20 25.35 22.99 3.85
C ARG A 20 23.93 22.75 3.30
N GLY A 21 23.72 22.97 2.00
CA GLY A 21 22.44 22.69 1.33
C GLY A 21 22.12 21.19 1.29
N MET A 22 23.10 20.35 1.00
CA MET A 22 22.94 18.89 1.01
C MET A 22 22.77 18.33 2.43
N GLY A 23 23.49 18.89 3.41
CA GLY A 23 23.34 18.52 4.82
C GLY A 23 21.93 18.78 5.34
N THR A 24 21.36 19.95 5.04
CA THR A 24 19.99 20.30 5.45
C THR A 24 18.91 19.59 4.64
N ALA A 25 19.13 19.33 3.35
CA ALA A 25 18.15 18.68 2.47
C ALA A 25 18.11 17.14 2.59
N LEU A 26 19.22 16.50 3.01
CA LEU A 26 19.33 15.05 3.01
C LEU A 26 19.75 14.49 4.37
N VAL A 27 20.86 14.99 4.94
CA VAL A 27 21.45 14.41 6.17
C VAL A 27 20.54 14.66 7.38
N VAL A 28 20.03 15.87 7.56
CA VAL A 28 19.14 16.22 8.67
C VAL A 28 17.86 15.37 8.64
N PRO A 29 17.11 15.27 7.52
CA PRO A 29 15.94 14.37 7.45
C PRO A 29 16.25 12.91 7.74
N LEU A 30 17.37 12.37 7.22
CA LEU A 30 17.76 10.98 7.46
C LEU A 30 18.11 10.73 8.94
N LEU A 31 18.87 11.64 9.56
CA LEU A 31 19.17 11.54 11.00
C LEU A 31 17.91 11.65 11.85
N ALA A 32 16.98 12.56 11.50
CA ALA A 32 15.70 12.68 12.17
C ALA A 32 14.88 11.38 12.06
N LEU A 33 14.86 10.75 10.89
CA LEU A 33 14.18 9.47 10.68
C LEU A 33 14.80 8.34 11.52
N VAL A 34 16.13 8.23 11.55
CA VAL A 34 16.83 7.23 12.37
C VAL A 34 16.54 7.44 13.84
N LEU A 35 16.62 8.69 14.33
CA LEU A 35 16.30 9.03 15.71
C LEU A 35 14.84 8.70 16.05
N PHE A 36 13.91 9.02 15.14
CA PHE A 36 12.51 8.69 15.29
C PHE A 36 12.30 7.18 15.42
N VAL A 37 12.89 6.37 14.53
CA VAL A 37 12.77 4.90 14.59
C VAL A 37 13.38 4.34 15.87
N ALA A 38 14.53 4.88 16.33
CA ALA A 38 15.16 4.46 17.58
C ALA A 38 14.28 4.78 18.81
N LEU A 39 13.72 6.00 18.87
CA LEU A 39 12.79 6.40 19.92
C LEU A 39 11.52 5.53 19.89
N TRP A 40 10.94 5.31 18.72
CA TRP A 40 9.78 4.45 18.56
C TRP A 40 10.07 3.01 19.03
N ALA A 41 11.20 2.43 18.64
CA ALA A 41 11.60 1.09 19.07
C ALA A 41 11.76 0.98 20.60
N GLY A 42 12.28 2.02 21.26
CA GLY A 42 12.48 2.02 22.72
C GLY A 42 11.20 2.30 23.53
N ILE A 43 10.26 3.05 22.96
CA ILE A 43 9.02 3.48 23.63
C ILE A 43 7.88 2.49 23.41
N ALA A 44 7.73 1.92 22.20
CA ALA A 44 6.59 1.07 21.84
C ALA A 44 6.28 -0.05 22.86
N PRO A 45 7.27 -0.84 23.34
CA PRO A 45 7.00 -1.92 24.28
C PRO A 45 6.51 -1.45 25.66
N ARG A 46 6.68 -0.16 25.99
CA ARG A 46 6.26 0.43 27.26
C ARG A 46 4.81 0.91 27.26
N ILE A 47 4.14 0.89 26.12
CA ILE A 47 2.74 1.28 25.99
C ILE A 47 1.90 0.02 26.05
N GLU A 48 1.19 -0.17 27.15
CA GLU A 48 0.24 -1.28 27.33
C GLU A 48 -1.11 -0.91 26.74
N THR A 49 -1.62 -1.79 25.87
CA THR A 49 -2.97 -1.73 25.32
C THR A 49 -3.78 -2.91 25.83
N SER A 50 -5.10 -2.87 25.66
CA SER A 50 -5.98 -4.01 26.00
C SER A 50 -5.65 -5.30 25.22
N LEU A 51 -4.86 -5.21 24.15
CA LEU A 51 -4.45 -6.30 23.28
C LEU A 51 -2.97 -6.70 23.47
N GLY A 52 -2.27 -6.10 24.44
CA GLY A 52 -0.84 -6.31 24.70
C GLY A 52 0.01 -5.08 24.45
N ALA A 53 1.33 -5.27 24.29
CA ALA A 53 2.25 -4.16 24.05
C ALA A 53 2.06 -3.54 22.65
N PHE A 54 2.22 -2.22 22.55
CA PHE A 54 2.14 -1.52 21.27
C PHE A 54 3.27 -1.97 20.32
N PRO A 55 3.00 -2.21 19.03
CA PRO A 55 3.96 -2.82 18.13
C PRO A 55 5.11 -1.87 17.76
N GLY A 56 6.34 -2.40 17.82
CA GLY A 56 7.55 -1.70 17.39
C GLY A 56 7.80 -1.78 15.86
N PRO A 57 8.81 -1.06 15.34
CA PRO A 57 9.09 -0.98 13.90
C PRO A 57 9.33 -2.33 13.23
N VAL A 58 10.06 -3.22 13.90
CA VAL A 58 10.36 -4.56 13.37
C VAL A 58 9.09 -5.42 13.29
N GLN A 59 8.23 -5.35 14.31
CA GLN A 59 6.98 -6.10 14.33
C GLN A 59 6.02 -5.61 13.24
N VAL A 60 5.93 -4.29 13.03
CA VAL A 60 5.15 -3.72 11.92
C VAL A 60 5.67 -4.18 10.57
N LEU A 61 6.99 -4.21 10.37
CA LEU A 61 7.58 -4.70 9.12
C LEU A 61 7.28 -6.18 8.88
N GLU A 62 7.38 -7.01 9.92
CA GLU A 62 7.08 -8.44 9.82
C GLU A 62 5.60 -8.67 9.49
N GLN A 63 4.69 -7.99 10.18
CA GLN A 63 3.25 -8.07 9.87
C GLN A 63 2.94 -7.57 8.45
N THR A 64 3.63 -6.53 7.99
CA THR A 64 3.46 -6.04 6.61
C THR A 64 3.82 -7.12 5.58
N ARG A 65 4.90 -7.88 5.81
CA ARG A 65 5.29 -8.99 4.92
C ARG A 65 4.27 -10.11 4.92
N VAL A 66 3.73 -10.47 6.10
CA VAL A 66 2.68 -11.49 6.23
C VAL A 66 1.43 -11.08 5.44
N LEU A 67 0.97 -9.83 5.60
CA LEU A 67 -0.21 -9.31 4.88
C LEU A 67 0.01 -9.26 3.36
N TRP A 68 1.21 -8.91 2.92
CA TRP A 68 1.57 -8.92 1.50
C TRP A 68 1.56 -10.34 0.93
N ALA A 69 2.14 -11.30 1.65
CA ALA A 69 2.14 -12.71 1.26
C ALA A 69 0.73 -13.31 1.21
N ASP A 70 -0.14 -12.99 2.19
CA ASP A 70 -1.56 -13.41 2.17
C ASP A 70 -2.27 -12.88 0.92
N HIS A 71 -2.05 -11.61 0.57
CA HIS A 71 -2.65 -11.04 -0.64
C HIS A 71 -2.19 -11.74 -1.92
N LEU A 72 -0.88 -11.96 -2.09
CA LEU A 72 -0.36 -12.66 -3.28
C LEU A 72 -0.87 -14.11 -3.36
N ASN A 73 -0.92 -14.82 -2.23
CA ASN A 73 -1.44 -16.18 -2.18
C ASN A 73 -2.93 -16.23 -2.54
N GLU A 74 -3.73 -15.27 -2.08
CA GLU A 74 -5.15 -15.21 -2.40
C GLU A 74 -5.39 -14.91 -3.89
N ARG A 75 -4.60 -13.99 -4.49
CA ARG A 75 -4.65 -13.74 -5.93
C ARG A 75 -4.32 -14.98 -6.75
N ARG A 76 -3.30 -15.74 -6.32
CA ARG A 76 -2.94 -17.01 -6.96
C ARG A 76 -4.08 -18.04 -6.87
N ARG A 77 -4.68 -18.24 -5.68
CA ARG A 77 -5.80 -19.18 -5.50
C ARG A 77 -7.01 -18.82 -6.37
N SER A 78 -7.30 -17.52 -6.50
CA SER A 78 -8.34 -17.02 -7.38
C SER A 78 -8.06 -17.36 -8.84
N ALA A 79 -6.83 -17.09 -9.33
CA ALA A 79 -6.42 -17.42 -10.68
C ALA A 79 -6.49 -18.94 -10.95
N GLU A 80 -5.97 -19.75 -10.04
CA GLU A 80 -6.02 -21.21 -10.15
C GLU A 80 -7.48 -21.73 -10.13
N PHE A 81 -8.38 -21.11 -9.38
CA PHE A 81 -9.80 -21.46 -9.39
C PHE A 81 -10.43 -21.25 -10.77
N TYR A 82 -10.21 -20.08 -11.38
CA TYR A 82 -10.73 -19.78 -12.72
C TYR A 82 -10.12 -20.70 -13.78
N GLN A 83 -8.81 -20.95 -13.73
CA GLN A 83 -8.16 -21.91 -14.63
C GLN A 83 -8.77 -23.31 -14.55
N ARG A 84 -8.99 -23.83 -13.33
CA ARG A 84 -9.64 -25.13 -13.15
C ARG A 84 -11.09 -25.15 -13.63
N GLN A 85 -11.80 -24.04 -13.49
CA GLN A 85 -13.18 -23.91 -13.97
C GLN A 85 -13.23 -23.94 -15.50
N ASP A 86 -12.35 -23.18 -16.14
CA ASP A 86 -12.31 -23.10 -17.60
C ASP A 86 -11.89 -24.44 -18.20
N ALA A 87 -10.89 -25.11 -17.61
CA ALA A 87 -10.48 -26.45 -18.03
C ALA A 87 -11.64 -27.46 -17.97
N ARG A 88 -12.36 -27.53 -16.83
CA ARG A 88 -13.52 -28.44 -16.69
C ARG A 88 -14.66 -28.11 -17.66
N ASN A 89 -14.87 -26.83 -17.95
CA ASN A 89 -15.89 -26.42 -18.90
C ASN A 89 -15.50 -26.80 -20.34
N GLN A 90 -14.23 -26.66 -20.70
CA GLN A 90 -13.70 -27.08 -22.00
C GLN A 90 -13.78 -28.60 -22.18
N GLU A 91 -13.41 -29.38 -21.17
CA GLU A 91 -13.54 -30.85 -21.18
C GLU A 91 -14.99 -31.28 -21.43
N ARG A 92 -15.94 -30.67 -20.70
CA ARG A 92 -17.38 -30.98 -20.86
C ARG A 92 -17.96 -30.55 -22.20
N LEU A 93 -17.51 -29.42 -22.75
CA LEU A 93 -17.90 -28.99 -24.09
C LEU A 93 -17.37 -29.92 -25.19
N ALA A 94 -16.19 -30.52 -24.96
CA ALA A 94 -15.62 -31.49 -25.91
C ALA A 94 -16.37 -32.83 -25.88
N GLU A 95 -16.87 -33.25 -24.71
CA GLU A 95 -17.69 -34.46 -24.56
C GLU A 95 -19.14 -34.26 -25.03
N ASP A 96 -19.75 -33.11 -24.70
CA ASP A 96 -21.11 -32.75 -25.07
C ASP A 96 -21.15 -31.31 -25.62
N PRO A 97 -21.26 -31.15 -26.96
CA PRO A 97 -21.37 -29.84 -27.60
C PRO A 97 -22.59 -29.02 -27.16
N ASN A 98 -23.62 -29.65 -26.58
CA ASN A 98 -24.79 -28.96 -26.03
C ASN A 98 -24.63 -28.57 -24.55
N TYR A 99 -23.51 -28.92 -23.91
CA TYR A 99 -23.22 -28.52 -22.54
C TYR A 99 -23.14 -27.00 -22.44
N GLN A 100 -23.81 -26.43 -21.42
CA GLN A 100 -23.73 -25.00 -21.13
C GLN A 100 -22.68 -24.76 -20.02
N PRO A 101 -21.56 -24.08 -20.31
CA PRO A 101 -20.53 -23.75 -19.33
C PRO A 101 -21.09 -22.98 -18.14
N ARG A 102 -20.69 -23.38 -16.94
CA ARG A 102 -21.05 -22.67 -15.71
C ARG A 102 -19.86 -21.87 -15.22
N HIS A 103 -20.07 -20.58 -14.99
CA HIS A 103 -19.06 -19.69 -14.44
C HIS A 103 -19.42 -19.35 -12.99
N PHE A 104 -18.73 -20.00 -12.07
CA PHE A 104 -18.80 -19.68 -10.65
C PHE A 104 -17.87 -18.51 -10.34
N VAL A 105 -18.31 -17.69 -9.40
CA VAL A 105 -17.51 -16.58 -8.87
C VAL A 105 -16.61 -17.11 -7.76
N TYR A 106 -15.34 -16.71 -7.76
CA TYR A 106 -14.43 -17.04 -6.68
C TYR A 106 -14.85 -16.33 -5.38
N ASN A 107 -15.10 -17.09 -4.32
CA ASN A 107 -15.62 -16.60 -3.04
C ASN A 107 -14.54 -16.50 -1.93
N GLY A 108 -13.32 -16.10 -2.31
CA GLY A 108 -12.21 -15.90 -1.38
C GLY A 108 -12.44 -14.77 -0.38
N LYS A 109 -11.77 -14.83 0.78
CA LYS A 109 -11.82 -13.77 1.79
C LYS A 109 -11.15 -12.49 1.25
N PRO A 110 -11.70 -11.29 1.51
CA PRO A 110 -11.02 -10.05 1.15
C PRO A 110 -9.74 -9.89 1.97
N THR A 111 -8.63 -9.59 1.29
CA THR A 111 -7.35 -9.38 1.99
C THR A 111 -7.32 -7.98 2.62
N PHE A 112 -6.35 -7.72 3.50
CA PHE A 112 -6.20 -6.39 4.11
C PHE A 112 -6.04 -5.27 3.06
N LEU A 113 -5.32 -5.54 1.97
CA LEU A 113 -5.19 -4.61 0.84
C LEU A 113 -6.52 -4.36 0.13
N ASP A 114 -7.32 -5.40 -0.09
CA ASP A 114 -8.65 -5.27 -0.71
C ASP A 114 -9.57 -4.38 0.16
N GLN A 115 -9.44 -4.51 1.48
CA GLN A 115 -10.19 -3.69 2.44
C GLN A 115 -9.74 -2.22 2.43
N ILE A 116 -8.42 -1.95 2.33
CA ILE A 116 -7.92 -0.57 2.18
C ILE A 116 -8.54 0.08 0.95
N VAL A 117 -8.51 -0.58 -0.20
CA VAL A 117 -9.08 -0.05 -1.43
C VAL A 117 -10.58 0.19 -1.29
N THR A 118 -11.31 -0.77 -0.72
CA THR A 118 -12.76 -0.63 -0.48
C THR A 118 -13.07 0.56 0.42
N SER A 119 -12.31 0.74 1.49
CA SER A 119 -12.42 1.88 2.41
C SER A 119 -12.15 3.21 1.71
N LEU A 120 -11.06 3.30 0.94
CA LEU A 120 -10.71 4.50 0.18
C LEU A 120 -11.80 4.88 -0.82
N VAL A 121 -12.34 3.91 -1.56
CA VAL A 121 -13.44 4.15 -2.51
C VAL A 121 -14.68 4.66 -1.77
N THR A 122 -15.02 4.06 -0.64
CA THR A 122 -16.20 4.45 0.16
C THR A 122 -16.07 5.88 0.68
N VAL A 123 -14.94 6.22 1.30
CA VAL A 123 -14.68 7.56 1.84
C VAL A 123 -14.60 8.60 0.72
N PHE A 124 -13.92 8.28 -0.39
CA PHE A 124 -13.79 9.18 -1.52
C PHE A 124 -15.13 9.47 -2.18
N THR A 125 -16.03 8.49 -2.26
CA THR A 125 -17.40 8.68 -2.76
C THR A 125 -18.15 9.69 -1.88
N GLY A 126 -18.08 9.56 -0.55
CA GLY A 126 -18.68 10.52 0.37
C GLY A 126 -18.10 11.92 0.23
N PHE A 127 -16.77 12.03 0.10
CA PHE A 127 -16.09 13.29 -0.16
C PHE A 127 -16.58 13.95 -1.47
N LEU A 128 -16.71 13.19 -2.55
CA LEU A 128 -17.21 13.72 -3.82
C LEU A 128 -18.65 14.22 -3.70
N LEU A 129 -19.53 13.46 -3.07
CA LEU A 129 -20.93 13.88 -2.85
C LEU A 129 -21.00 15.16 -2.02
N ALA A 130 -20.26 15.24 -0.92
CA ALA A 130 -20.20 16.44 -0.08
C ALA A 130 -19.66 17.65 -0.85
N THR A 131 -18.63 17.44 -1.67
CA THR A 131 -18.03 18.49 -2.51
C THR A 131 -19.07 19.03 -3.51
N VAL A 132 -19.80 18.15 -4.20
CA VAL A 132 -20.86 18.56 -5.15
C VAL A 132 -21.96 19.38 -4.47
N VAL A 133 -22.30 19.09 -3.22
CA VAL A 133 -23.35 19.81 -2.48
C VAL A 133 -22.87 21.11 -1.85
N ALA A 134 -21.63 21.14 -1.33
CA ALA A 134 -21.13 22.26 -0.52
C ALA A 134 -20.40 23.35 -1.32
N VAL A 135 -19.84 23.00 -2.49
CA VAL A 135 -19.11 23.95 -3.35
C VAL A 135 -19.96 24.84 -4.26
N PRO A 136 -21.21 24.54 -4.66
CA PRO A 136 -21.88 25.36 -5.67
C PRO A 136 -22.09 26.79 -5.18
N LEU A 137 -21.55 27.71 -5.99
CA LEU A 137 -21.71 29.16 -5.97
C LEU A 137 -23.13 29.57 -6.38
#